data_AF-A0A447MWL5-F1
#
_entry.id   AF-A0A447MWL5-F1
#
_cell.length_a   1.000
_cell.length_b   1.000
_cell.length_c   1.000
_cell.angle_alpha   90.00
_cell.angle_beta   90.00
_cell.angle_gamma   90.00
#
_symmetry.space_group_name_H-M   'P 1'
#
loop_
_entity.id
_entity.type
_entity.pdbx_description
1 polymer ?
#
loop_
_entity_poly.entity_id
_entity_poly.type
_entity_poly.pdbx_seq_one_letter_code
_entity_poly.pdbx_strand_id
1 'polypeptide(L)'
;MGEQLTFATMTFAGDTPQLASVKAVDSVYPMYGELQTRPDGVKPQPGSVLLAPRLMALLNLKTGDTIDVGDVTLRIAGEVVQEPDSGFNPFQMAPRLMMNMADVEKNRCDTAGEPRDVAV
;
A
#
# COMPACT_ATOMS: atom_id res chain seq x y z
N MET A 1 -9.83 16.57 -8.94
CA MET A 1 -8.85 15.65 -9.56
C MET A 1 -8.54 14.60 -8.52
N GLY A 2 -8.53 13.31 -8.88
CA GLY A 2 -8.04 12.29 -7.96
C GLY A 2 -6.53 12.42 -7.81
N GLU A 3 -6.05 12.29 -6.58
CA GLU A 3 -4.63 12.24 -6.29
C GLU A 3 -4.26 10.81 -5.92
N GLN A 4 -3.25 10.31 -6.62
CA GLN A 4 -2.62 9.04 -6.30
C GLN A 4 -1.10 9.19 -6.41
N LEU A 5 -0.40 8.50 -5.53
CA LEU A 5 1.06 8.45 -5.52
C LEU A 5 1.49 6.99 -5.41
N THR A 6 2.41 6.57 -6.27
CA THR A 6 3.00 5.23 -6.20
C THR A 6 4.49 5.36 -5.93
N PHE A 7 4.98 4.63 -4.94
CA PHE A 7 6.40 4.55 -4.60
C PHE A 7 6.74 3.15 -4.10
N ALA A 8 8.02 2.78 -4.13
CA ALA A 8 8.49 1.53 -3.54
C ALA A 8 9.11 1.84 -2.17
N THR A 9 8.80 1.02 -1.16
CA THR A 9 9.42 1.13 0.16
C THR A 9 9.57 -0.23 0.81
N MET A 10 10.47 -0.33 1.78
CA MET A 10 10.61 -1.52 2.60
C MET A 10 9.47 -1.54 3.63
N THR A 11 8.79 -2.69 3.70
CA THR A 11 7.74 -2.98 4.68
C THR A 11 8.20 -4.11 5.59
N PHE A 12 7.72 -4.13 6.82
CA PHE A 12 8.10 -5.12 7.81
C PHE A 12 6.84 -5.77 8.40
N ALA A 13 6.88 -7.10 8.52
CA ALA A 13 5.94 -7.88 9.31
C ALA A 13 6.71 -8.52 10.47
N GLY A 14 6.73 -7.83 11.62
CA GLY A 14 7.67 -8.17 12.69
C GLY A 14 9.11 -8.11 12.16
N ASP A 15 9.83 -9.23 12.25
CA ASP A 15 11.22 -9.34 11.79
C ASP A 15 11.39 -9.65 10.29
N THR A 16 10.30 -9.71 9.51
CA THR A 16 10.37 -10.07 8.08
C THR A 16 10.33 -8.83 7.18
N PRO A 17 11.46 -8.40 6.59
CA PRO A 17 11.47 -7.32 5.62
C PRO A 17 10.94 -7.78 4.25
N GLN A 18 10.12 -6.97 3.60
CA GLN A 18 9.74 -7.11 2.20
C GLN A 18 9.62 -5.77 1.49
N LEU A 19 10.13 -5.71 0.26
CA LEU A 19 9.92 -4.57 -0.62
C LEU A 19 8.49 -4.61 -1.16
N ALA A 20 7.71 -3.54 -0.92
CA ALA A 20 6.36 -3.40 -1.44
C ALA A 20 6.23 -2.13 -2.28
N SER A 21 5.40 -2.20 -3.31
CA SER A 21 4.98 -1.02 -4.06
C SER A 21 3.74 -0.44 -3.38
N VAL A 22 3.93 0.70 -2.71
CA VAL A 22 2.87 1.43 -2.03
C VAL A 22 2.18 2.34 -3.03
N LYS A 23 0.86 2.18 -3.15
CA LYS A 23 -0.03 3.05 -3.89
C LYS A 23 -0.93 3.76 -2.88
N ALA A 24 -0.68 5.04 -2.71
CA ALA A 24 -1.51 5.90 -1.90
C ALA A 24 -2.60 6.54 -2.76
N VAL A 25 -3.82 6.52 -2.26
CA VAL A 25 -4.98 7.05 -2.97
C VAL A 25 -5.80 7.95 -2.05
N ASP A 26 -6.39 8.98 -2.63
CA ASP A 26 -7.37 9.82 -1.95
C ASP A 26 -8.75 9.14 -1.88
N SER A 27 -9.69 9.73 -1.12
CA SER A 27 -11.03 9.17 -0.91
C SER A 27 -11.90 9.08 -2.17
N VAL A 28 -11.55 9.81 -3.23
CA VAL A 28 -12.29 9.83 -4.49
C VAL A 28 -11.87 8.67 -5.40
N TYR A 29 -10.81 7.91 -5.08
CA TYR A 29 -10.47 6.67 -5.78
C TYR A 29 -11.45 5.51 -5.45
N PRO A 30 -11.79 4.64 -6.42
CA PRO A 30 -11.48 4.73 -7.86
C PRO A 30 -12.45 5.66 -8.62
N MET A 31 -11.93 6.41 -9.60
CA MET A 31 -12.74 7.30 -10.46
C MET A 31 -13.51 6.57 -11.55
N TYR A 32 -12.93 5.46 -12.02
CA TYR A 32 -13.47 4.62 -13.09
C TYR A 32 -13.22 3.15 -12.74
N GLY A 33 -14.16 2.28 -13.13
CA GLY A 33 -14.14 0.86 -12.80
C GLY A 33 -14.42 0.58 -11.32
N GLU A 34 -14.20 -0.67 -10.90
CA GLU A 34 -14.50 -1.13 -9.54
C GLU A 34 -13.26 -1.72 -8.88
N LEU A 35 -12.95 -1.24 -7.66
CA LEU A 35 -11.91 -1.81 -6.82
C LEU A 35 -12.51 -3.04 -6.11
N GLN A 36 -12.02 -4.22 -6.47
CA GLN A 36 -12.41 -5.47 -5.81
C GLN A 36 -11.48 -5.74 -4.65
N THR A 37 -12.07 -5.84 -3.47
CA THR A 37 -11.38 -6.09 -2.21
C THR A 37 -11.96 -7.28 -1.47
N ARG A 38 -11.25 -7.77 -0.47
CA ARG A 38 -11.72 -8.77 0.49
C ARG A 38 -11.50 -8.27 1.91
N PRO A 39 -12.55 -8.00 2.70
CA PRO A 39 -13.97 -8.03 2.34
C PRO A 39 -14.33 -7.08 1.18
N ASP A 40 -15.45 -7.34 0.50
CA ASP A 40 -15.88 -6.52 -0.64
C ASP A 40 -16.20 -5.08 -0.23
N GLY A 41 -15.91 -4.13 -1.12
CA GLY A 41 -16.20 -2.70 -0.90
C GLY A 41 -15.33 -2.01 0.16
N VAL A 42 -14.34 -2.71 0.74
CA VAL A 42 -13.42 -2.10 1.70
C VAL A 42 -12.49 -1.12 0.97
N LYS A 43 -12.35 0.07 1.54
CA LYS A 43 -11.46 1.14 1.06
C LYS A 43 -10.36 1.41 2.09
N PRO A 44 -9.16 1.83 1.66
CA PRO A 44 -8.11 2.23 2.57
C PRO A 44 -8.53 3.51 3.32
N GLN A 45 -8.68 3.37 4.64
CA GLN A 45 -8.92 4.50 5.54
C GLN A 45 -7.61 4.92 6.21
N PRO A 46 -7.51 6.18 6.69
CA PRO A 46 -6.35 6.60 7.48
C PRO A 46 -6.04 5.61 8.62
N GLY A 47 -4.78 5.21 8.76
CA GLY A 47 -4.32 4.21 9.71
C GLY A 47 -4.55 2.75 9.29
N SER A 48 -5.06 2.52 8.08
CA SER A 48 -5.35 1.18 7.55
C SER A 48 -4.82 0.98 6.13
N VAL A 49 -4.49 -0.27 5.79
CA VAL A 49 -3.95 -0.65 4.47
C VAL A 49 -4.72 -1.82 3.90
N LEU A 50 -4.68 -1.90 2.57
CA LEU A 50 -5.08 -3.07 1.82
C LEU A 50 -3.84 -3.68 1.15
N LEU A 51 -3.62 -4.98 1.36
CA LEU A 51 -2.47 -5.67 0.80
C LEU A 51 -2.89 -6.54 -0.38
N ALA A 52 -2.04 -6.66 -1.40
CA ALA A 52 -2.27 -7.70 -2.40
C ALA A 52 -2.12 -9.09 -1.75
N PRO A 53 -2.89 -10.12 -2.18
CA PRO A 53 -2.81 -11.47 -1.65
C PRO A 53 -1.38 -12.05 -1.67
N ARG A 54 -0.60 -11.67 -2.68
CA ARG A 54 0.82 -12.06 -2.79
C ARG A 54 1.68 -11.46 -1.67
N LEU A 55 1.47 -10.20 -1.28
CA LEU A 55 2.20 -9.56 -0.18
C LEU A 55 1.86 -10.25 1.15
N MET A 56 0.57 -10.50 1.38
CA MET A 56 0.08 -11.20 2.56
C MET A 56 0.68 -12.60 2.66
N ALA A 57 0.72 -13.34 1.55
CA ALA A 57 1.33 -14.68 1.53
C ALA A 57 2.85 -14.65 1.78
N LEU A 58 3.57 -13.66 1.25
CA LEU A 58 5.02 -13.51 1.46
C LEU A 58 5.37 -13.18 2.90
N LEU A 59 4.55 -12.34 3.55
CA LEU A 59 4.74 -11.90 4.94
C LEU A 59 3.96 -12.77 5.94
N ASN A 60 3.21 -13.76 5.47
CA ASN A 60 2.31 -14.60 6.25
C ASN A 60 1.32 -13.80 7.13
N LEU A 61 0.80 -12.70 6.59
CA LEU A 61 -0.12 -11.75 7.24
C LEU A 61 -1.58 -12.04 6.90
N LYS A 62 -2.51 -11.61 7.76
CA LYS A 62 -3.96 -11.73 7.56
C LYS A 62 -4.69 -10.41 7.82
N THR A 63 -5.92 -10.32 7.36
CA THR A 63 -6.80 -9.19 7.69
C THR A 63 -6.95 -9.09 9.20
N GLY A 64 -6.70 -7.89 9.74
CA GLY A 64 -6.71 -7.61 11.16
C GLY A 64 -5.33 -7.49 11.80
N ASP A 65 -4.28 -8.06 11.18
CA ASP A 65 -2.88 -7.89 11.59
C ASP A 65 -2.38 -6.47 11.29
N THR A 66 -1.15 -6.17 11.71
CA THR A 66 -0.45 -4.91 11.46
C THR A 66 0.78 -5.13 10.59
N ILE A 67 1.11 -4.11 9.80
CA ILE A 67 2.31 -4.06 8.97
C ILE A 67 2.98 -2.70 9.14
N ASP A 68 4.29 -2.69 9.23
CA ASP A 68 5.09 -1.48 9.28
C ASP A 68 5.48 -1.06 7.87
N VAL A 69 5.20 0.20 7.52
CA VAL A 69 5.46 0.77 6.20
C VAL A 69 6.30 2.02 6.39
N GLY A 70 7.62 1.90 6.20
CA GLY A 70 8.55 2.93 6.66
C GLY A 70 8.46 3.07 8.19
N ASP A 71 8.12 4.27 8.67
CA ASP A 71 7.99 4.57 10.10
C ASP A 71 6.54 4.46 10.64
N VAL A 72 5.57 4.16 9.77
CA VAL A 72 4.16 4.06 10.18
C VAL A 72 3.71 2.61 10.30
N THR A 73 3.18 2.25 11.47
CA THR A 73 2.46 0.99 11.67
C THR A 73 1.01 1.16 11.24
N LEU A 74 0.54 0.31 10.33
CA LEU A 74 -0.81 0.39 9.79
C LEU A 74 -1.52 -0.97 9.93
N ARG A 75 -2.85 -0.93 10.09
CA ARG A 75 -3.66 -2.14 10.23
C ARG A 75 -4.15 -2.65 8.88
N ILE A 76 -4.08 -3.96 8.67
CA ILE A 76 -4.54 -4.59 7.44
C ILE A 76 -6.07 -4.67 7.49
N ALA A 77 -6.75 -3.81 6.73
CA ALA A 77 -8.21 -3.81 6.63
C ALA A 77 -8.74 -4.87 5.68
N GLY A 78 -7.90 -5.37 4.77
CA GLY A 78 -8.29 -6.37 3.79
C GLY A 78 -7.28 -6.58 2.68
N GLU A 79 -7.72 -7.30 1.67
CA GLU A 79 -6.93 -7.68 0.52
C GLU A 79 -7.40 -6.92 -0.73
N VAL A 80 -6.47 -6.47 -1.58
CA VAL A 80 -6.79 -5.96 -2.92
C VAL A 80 -6.79 -7.12 -3.90
N VAL A 81 -7.98 -7.53 -4.35
CA VAL A 81 -8.15 -8.62 -5.33
C VAL A 81 -7.90 -8.10 -6.75
N GLN A 82 -8.51 -6.96 -7.09
CA GLN A 82 -8.37 -6.36 -8.40
C GLN A 82 -8.57 -4.85 -8.33
N GLU A 83 -7.65 -4.11 -8.96
CA GLU A 83 -7.80 -2.67 -9.13
C GLU A 83 -8.31 -2.37 -10.55
N PRO A 84 -9.15 -1.34 -10.72
CA PRO A 84 -9.67 -0.98 -12.04
C PRO A 84 -8.59 -0.40 -12.97
N ASP A 85 -7.55 0.21 -12.39
CA ASP A 85 -6.43 0.81 -13.10
C ASP A 85 -5.25 -0.17 -13.27
N SER A 86 -5.26 -1.29 -12.54
CA SER A 86 -4.18 -2.28 -12.65
C SER A 86 -4.53 -3.34 -13.69
N GLY A 87 -4.00 -3.16 -14.89
CA GLY A 87 -3.87 -4.27 -15.83
C GLY A 87 -3.10 -5.44 -15.18
N PHE A 88 -3.45 -6.68 -15.53
CA PHE A 88 -2.70 -7.86 -15.14
C PHE A 88 -1.25 -7.72 -15.63
N ASN A 89 -0.30 -7.50 -14.71
CA ASN A 89 1.10 -7.26 -15.05
C ASN A 89 1.99 -8.35 -14.43
N PRO A 90 2.30 -9.44 -15.16
CA PRO A 90 3.08 -10.56 -14.64
C PRO A 90 4.54 -10.19 -14.30
N PHE A 91 5.02 -9.04 -14.79
CA PHE A 91 6.36 -8.51 -14.54
C PHE A 91 6.44 -7.59 -13.32
N GLN A 92 5.35 -7.40 -12.57
CA GLN A 92 5.39 -6.57 -11.37
C GLN A 92 6.21 -7.31 -10.28
N MET A 93 7.43 -6.83 -10.07
CA MET A 93 8.43 -7.45 -9.20
C MET A 93 8.08 -7.27 -7.72
N ALA A 94 7.64 -6.07 -7.34
CA ALA A 94 7.21 -5.77 -5.98
C ALA A 94 5.70 -6.02 -5.81
N PRO A 95 5.30 -6.81 -4.80
CA PRO A 95 3.91 -6.97 -4.44
C PRO A 95 3.31 -5.62 -4.01
N ARG A 96 2.00 -5.45 -4.21
CA ARG A 96 1.33 -4.15 -4.07
C ARG A 96 0.73 -3.97 -2.66
N LEU A 97 0.82 -2.75 -2.16
CA LEU A 97 0.21 -2.26 -0.92
C LEU A 97 -0.58 -1.00 -1.26
N MET A 98 -1.82 -0.89 -0.81
CA MET A 98 -2.65 0.30 -1.01
C MET A 98 -2.98 0.94 0.34
N MET A 99 -2.79 2.25 0.45
CA MET A 99 -3.08 3.00 1.68
C MET A 99 -3.72 4.35 1.38
N ASN A 100 -4.19 5.04 2.42
CA ASN A 100 -4.78 6.36 2.27
C ASN A 100 -3.69 7.42 2.10
N MET A 101 -3.94 8.44 1.29
CA MET A 101 -3.01 9.55 1.08
C MET A 101 -2.61 10.25 2.39
N ALA A 102 -3.52 10.31 3.37
CA ALA A 102 -3.25 10.90 4.69
C ALA A 102 -2.10 10.20 5.45
N ASP A 103 -1.91 8.88 5.25
CA ASP A 103 -0.82 8.14 5.89
C ASP A 103 0.53 8.40 5.20
N VAL A 104 0.54 8.77 3.92
CA VAL A 104 1.76 9.16 3.19
C VAL A 104 2.31 10.45 3.76
N GLU A 105 1.45 11.45 3.95
CA GLU A 105 1.87 12.75 4.44
C GLU A 105 2.53 12.63 5.81
N LYS A 106 2.04 11.70 6.64
CA LYS A 106 2.64 11.35 7.92
C LYS A 106 4.03 10.71 7.77
N ASN A 107 4.16 9.71 6.89
CA ASN A 107 5.44 9.05 6.59
C ASN A 107 6.48 10.03 5.96
N ARG A 108 6.02 10.90 5.05
CA ARG A 108 6.86 11.88 4.38
C ARG A 108 7.30 12.98 5.34
N CYS A 109 6.46 13.42 6.27
CA CYS A 109 6.86 14.43 7.25
C CYS A 109 8.00 13.95 8.16
N ASP A 110 8.06 12.64 8.44
CA ASP A 110 9.16 12.04 9.19
C ASP A 110 10.42 11.84 8.32
N THR A 111 10.23 11.34 7.08
CA THR A 111 11.35 11.07 6.16
C THR A 111 11.87 12.31 5.42
N ALA A 112 11.20 13.47 5.51
CA ALA A 112 11.62 14.74 4.89
C ALA A 112 12.91 15.34 5.48
N GLY A 113 13.62 14.58 6.33
CA GLY A 113 14.99 14.84 6.75
C GLY A 113 16.09 14.33 5.82
N GLU A 114 15.81 13.55 4.76
CA GLU A 114 16.90 13.00 3.93
C GLU A 114 16.68 13.15 2.41
N PRO A 115 17.48 13.98 1.70
CA PRO A 115 17.51 14.00 0.25
C PRO A 115 18.24 12.74 -0.23
N ARG A 116 17.50 11.70 -0.63
CA ARG A 116 18.10 10.59 -1.37
C ARG A 116 18.20 10.99 -2.84
N ASP A 117 19.32 11.65 -3.11
CA ASP A 117 19.97 11.74 -4.41
C ASP A 117 19.78 10.44 -5.19
N VAL A 118 19.07 10.50 -6.32
CA VAL A 118 19.08 9.42 -7.30
C VAL A 118 20.23 9.70 -8.25
N ALA A 119 21.43 9.30 -7.83
CA ALA A 119 22.55 9.10 -8.74
C ALA A 119 22.66 7.61 -9.03
N VAL A 120 22.49 7.24 -10.31
CA VAL A 120 23.47 6.58 -11.18
C VAL A 120 22.87 6.44 -12.57
#